data_AF-A0A4U9XR20-F1
#
_entry.id   AF-A0A4U9XR20-F1
#
_cell.length_a   1.000
_cell.length_b   1.000
_cell.length_c   1.000
_cell.angle_alpha   90.00
_cell.angle_beta   90.00
_cell.angle_gamma   90.00
#
_symmetry.space_group_name_H-M   'P 1'
#
loop_
_entity.id
_entity.type
_entity.pdbx_description
1 polymer ?
#
loop_
_entity_poly.entity_id
_entity_poly.type
_entity_poly.pdbx_seq_one_letter_code
_entity_poly.pdbx_strand_id
1 'polypeptide(L)' 'MKSRDDEILYTARLYLFGVIPLWKVKHTKQEWKRRILLQPSNKLIELQFIEAEEEEKK' A
#
# COMPACT_ATOMS: atom_id res chain seq x y z
N MET A 1 -4.67 15.53 19.25
CA MET A 1 -3.50 15.66 18.37
C MET A 1 -3.73 14.75 17.18
N LYS A 2 -3.89 15.29 15.95
CA LYS A 2 -3.83 14.45 14.75
C LYS A 2 -2.42 13.90 14.67
N SER A 3 -2.28 12.57 14.71
CA SER A 3 -0.97 11.92 14.63
C SER A 3 -0.36 12.28 13.27
N ARG A 4 0.91 12.68 13.25
CA ARG A 4 1.64 12.99 12.00
C ARG A 4 1.58 11.84 10.97
N ASP A 5 1.38 10.60 11.43
CA ASP A 5 1.14 9.42 10.59
C ASP A 5 -0.09 9.50 9.67
N ASP A 6 -1.05 10.39 9.94
CA ASP A 6 -2.23 10.62 9.09
C ASP A 6 -1.94 11.58 7.93
N GLU A 7 -0.79 12.26 7.93
CA GLU A 7 -0.35 13.16 6.85
C GLU A 7 0.61 12.46 5.89
N ILE A 8 1.32 11.42 6.36
CA ILE A 8 2.28 10.67 5.54
C ILE A 8 1.53 9.66 4.66
N LEU A 9 1.67 9.84 3.35
CA LEU A 9 1.18 8.90 2.34
C LEU A 9 2.24 7.83 2.05
N TYR A 10 1.83 6.57 2.17
CA TYR A 10 2.65 5.41 1.84
C TYR A 10 2.16 4.84 0.51
N THR A 11 3.08 4.62 -0.42
CA THR A 11 2.80 4.03 -1.72
C THR A 11 2.96 2.52 -1.66
N ALA A 12 1.99 1.78 -2.19
CA ALA A 12 2.15 0.35 -2.44
C ALA A 12 1.70 0.01 -3.86
N ARG A 13 2.26 -1.07 -4.41
CA ARG A 13 1.81 -1.69 -5.64
C ARG A 13 0.98 -2.92 -5.33
N LEU A 14 -0.18 -3.00 -5.97
CA LEU A 14 -1.03 -4.17 -5.92
C LEU A 14 -0.52 -5.22 -6.91
N TYR A 15 -0.56 -6.49 -6.50
CA TYR A 15 -0.25 -7.64 -7.34
C TYR A 15 -1.40 -8.64 -7.31
N LEU A 16 -1.77 -9.16 -8.47
CA LEU A 16 -2.68 -10.30 -8.56
C LEU A 16 -1.87 -11.60 -8.57
N PHE A 17 -2.20 -12.54 -7.67
CA PHE A 17 -1.48 -13.80 -7.47
C PHE A 17 0.04 -13.64 -7.22
N GLY A 18 0.48 -12.49 -6.69
CA GLY A 18 1.90 -12.18 -6.49
C GLY A 18 2.73 -12.01 -7.78
N VAL A 19 2.12 -12.12 -8.96
CA VAL A 19 2.84 -12.13 -10.25
C VAL A 19 2.42 -10.98 -11.16
N ILE A 20 1.12 -10.66 -11.24
CA ILE A 20 0.62 -9.68 -12.21
C ILE A 20 0.57 -8.31 -11.53
N PRO A 21 1.42 -7.34 -11.92
CA PRO A 21 1.40 -6.02 -11.33
C PRO A 21 0.13 -5.27 -11.77
N LEU A 22 -0.60 -4.74 -10.80
CA LEU A 22 -1.76 -3.89 -11.02
C LEU A 22 -1.35 -2.42 -10.91
N TRP A 23 -2.25 -1.58 -10.38
CA TRP A 23 -2.02 -0.15 -10.15
C TRP A 23 -1.28 0.13 -8.83
N LYS A 24 -0.63 1.29 -8.77
CA LYS A 24 -0.09 1.85 -7.52
C LYS A 24 -1.21 2.54 -6.75
N VAL A 25 -1.18 2.43 -5.44
CA VAL A 25 -2.12 3.10 -4.54
C VAL A 25 -1.33 3.84 -3.46
N LYS A 26 -1.81 5.03 -3.08
CA LYS A 26 -1.24 5.85 -2.01
C LYS A 26 -2.31 6.05 -0.94
N HIS A 27 -1.98 5.67 0.28
CA HIS A 27 -2.89 5.76 1.43
C HIS A 27 -2.10 6.16 2.68
N THR A 28 -2.81 6.72 3.65
CA THR A 28 -2.21 6.99 4.97
C THR A 28 -1.97 5.68 5.70
N LYS A 29 -1.12 5.72 6.74
CA LYS A 29 -0.83 4.54 7.56
C LYS A 29 -2.09 3.94 8.20
N GLN A 30 -3.04 4.79 8.62
CA GLN A 30 -4.29 4.31 9.20
C GLN A 30 -5.19 3.63 8.18
N GLU A 31 -5.29 4.18 6.98
CA GLU A 31 -6.05 3.56 5.90
C GLU A 31 -5.47 2.21 5.50
N TRP A 32 -4.14 2.11 5.42
CA TRP A 32 -3.45 0.84 5.17
C TRP A 32 -3.78 -0.22 6.21
N LYS A 33 -3.70 0.13 7.50
CA LYS A 33 -4.07 -0.77 8.60
C LYS A 33 -5.50 -1.28 8.48
N ARG A 34 -6.46 -0.40 8.14
CA ARG A 34 -7.86 -0.79 7.93
C ARG A 34 -8.02 -1.74 6.75
N ARG A 35 -7.36 -1.46 5.62
CA ARG A 35 -7.44 -2.30 4.41
C ARG A 35 -6.86 -3.69 4.62
N ILE A 36 -5.69 -3.78 5.27
CA ILE A 36 -5.04 -5.06 5.59
C ILE A 36 -5.93 -5.86 6.55
N LEU A 37 -6.51 -5.21 7.56
CA LEU A 37 -7.40 -5.87 8.52
C LEU A 37 -8.71 -6.38 7.86
N LEU A 38 -9.22 -5.67 6.86
CA LEU A 38 -10.45 -6.01 6.15
C LEU A 38 -10.22 -6.96 4.96
N GLN A 39 -8.97 -7.24 4.58
CA GLN A 39 -8.69 -8.16 3.48
C GLN A 39 -9.01 -9.59 3.91
N PRO A 40 -9.96 -10.27 3.25
CA PRO A 40 -10.15 -11.70 3.45
C PRO A 40 -8.89 -12.44 3.02
N SER A 41 -8.58 -13.56 3.67
CA SER A 41 -7.39 -14.40 3.43
C SER A 41 -7.28 -15.02 2.03
N ASN A 42 -8.18 -14.65 1.11
CA ASN A 42 -8.10 -14.97 -0.31
C ASN A 42 -6.87 -14.25 -0.89
N LYS A 43 -5.76 -14.99 -1.01
CA LYS A 43 -4.43 -14.58 -1.52
C LYS A 43 -4.40 -14.04 -2.96
N LEU A 44 -5.56 -13.65 -3.51
CA LEU A 44 -5.67 -13.12 -4.86
C LEU A 44 -4.94 -11.78 -5.00
N ILE A 45 -5.00 -10.93 -3.97
CA ILE A 45 -4.44 -9.57 -4.02
C ILE A 45 -3.35 -9.42 -2.96
N GLU A 46 -2.13 -9.19 -3.41
CA GLU A 46 -0.96 -8.91 -2.59
C GLU A 46 -0.57 -7.43 -2.67
N LEU A 47 -0.02 -6.91 -1.58
CA LEU A 47 0.40 -5.52 -1.43
C LEU A 47 1.91 -5.48 -1.21
N GLN A 48 2.62 -4.84 -2.14
CA GLN A 48 4.06 -4.60 -2.01
C GLN A 48 4.29 -3.11 -1.77
N PHE A 49 4.76 -2.74 -0.57
CA PHE A 49 5.10 -1.36 -0.27
C PHE A 49 6.32 -0.91 -1.07
N ILE A 50 6.25 0.30 -1.63
CA ILE A 50 7.35 0.92 -2.35
C ILE A 50 8.02 1.88 -1.38
N GLU A 51 9.31 1.67 -1.12
CA GLU A 51 10.10 2.58 -0.30
C GLU A 51 10.35 3.88 -1.08
N ALA A 52 10.37 5.00 -0.36
CA ALA A 52 10.35 6.34 -0.96
C ALA A 52 11.57 6.65 -1.87
N GLU A 53 12.65 5.87 -1.80
CA GLU A 53 13.85 6.02 -2.63
C GLU A 53 13.64 5.66 -4.12
N GLU A 54 12.58 4.92 -4.48
CA GLU A 54 12.33 4.57 -5.90
C GLU A 54 11.53 5.64 -6.68
N GLU A 55 10.91 6.62 -6.02
CA GLU A 55 10.13 7.68 -6.72
C GLU A 55 11.02 8.76 -7.36
N GLU A 56 12.30 8.90 -6.97
CA GLU A 56 13.20 9.93 -7.51
C GLU A 56 13.88 9.56 -8.84
N LYS A 57 13.69 8.35 -9.36
CA LYS A 57 14.35 7.89 -10.60
C LYS A 57 13.50 7.94 -11.86
N LYS A 58 12.54 8.88 -11.98
CA LYS A 58 11.76 9.02 -13.21
C LYS A 58 11.68 10.45 -13.73
#